data_AF-A0A3N5IHN9-F1
#
_entry.id   AF-A0A3N5IHN9-F1
#
_cell.length_a   1.000
_cell.length_b   1.000
_cell.length_c   1.000
_cell.angle_alpha   90.00
_cell.angle_beta   90.00
_cell.angle_gamma   90.00
#
_symmetry.space_group_name_H-M   'P 1'
#
loop_
_entity.id
_entity.type
_entity.pdbx_description
1 polymer ?
#
loop_
_entity_poly.entity_id
_entity_poly.type
_entity_poly.pdbx_seq_one_letter_code
_entity_poly.pdbx_strand_id
1 'polypeptide(L)' 'MIQDRCKGCGFCIFFCPRGVLQLSADFNKKGYHFPYVTDSSKCADCRFCEDLCPEFAIYSVEKDVNDKKNENEKHRE' A
#
# COMPACT_ATOMS: atom_id res chain seq x y z
N MET A 1 6.79 -0.88 -2.52
CA MET A 1 6.31 -1.90 -3.49
C MET A 1 7.17 -1.89 -4.74
N ILE A 2 7.22 -2.98 -5.49
CA ILE A 2 7.88 -3.09 -6.80
C ILE A 2 6.79 -3.06 -7.89
N GLN A 3 6.47 -1.87 -8.40
CA GLN A 3 5.30 -1.66 -9.28
C GLN A 3 5.29 -2.56 -10.53
N ASP A 4 6.42 -2.67 -11.24
CA ASP A 4 6.52 -3.44 -12.48
C ASP A 4 6.47 -4.97 -12.27
N ARG A 5 6.50 -5.43 -11.02
CA ARG A 5 6.31 -6.84 -10.66
C ARG A 5 4.83 -7.18 -10.46
N CYS A 6 4.00 -6.19 -10.14
CA CYS A 6 2.56 -6.38 -10.00
C CYS A 6 1.90 -6.82 -11.31
N LYS A 7 0.96 -7.77 -11.21
CA LYS A 7 0.15 -8.32 -12.31
C LYS A 7 -1.33 -7.97 -12.22
N GLY A 8 -1.70 -7.01 -11.37
CA GLY A 8 -3.07 -6.49 -11.27
C GLY A 8 -4.13 -7.48 -10.76
N CYS A 9 -3.76 -8.56 -10.05
CA CYS A 9 -4.72 -9.58 -9.61
C CYS A 9 -5.70 -9.11 -8.52
N GLY A 10 -5.39 -8.02 -7.79
CA GLY A 10 -6.26 -7.46 -6.76
C GLY A 10 -6.36 -8.24 -5.44
N PHE A 11 -5.66 -9.37 -5.26
CA PHE A 11 -5.78 -10.18 -4.03
C PHE A 11 -5.42 -9.41 -2.76
N CYS A 12 -4.32 -8.66 -2.77
CA CYS A 12 -3.94 -7.82 -1.63
C CYS A 12 -5.02 -6.78 -1.25
N ILE A 13 -5.80 -6.29 -2.23
CA ILE A 13 -6.91 -5.37 -2.00
C ILE A 13 -8.08 -6.10 -1.37
N PHE A 14 -8.52 -7.19 -2.02
CA PHE A 14 -9.70 -7.94 -1.60
C PHE A 14 -9.57 -8.51 -0.18
N PHE A 15 -8.40 -9.02 0.18
CA PHE A 15 -8.16 -9.66 1.46
C PHE A 15 -7.56 -8.75 2.54
N CYS A 16 -7.33 -7.46 2.25
CA CYS A 16 -6.85 -6.55 3.27
C CYS A 16 -7.90 -6.43 4.40
N PRO A 17 -7.61 -6.87 5.63
CA PRO A 17 -8.60 -6.88 6.71
C PRO A 17 -8.99 -5.46 7.18
N ARG A 18 -8.22 -4.45 6.76
CA ARG A 18 -8.43 -3.03 7.08
C ARG A 18 -8.97 -2.23 5.89
N GLY A 19 -9.06 -2.83 4.70
CA GLY A 19 -9.52 -2.15 3.50
C GLY A 19 -8.70 -0.92 3.11
N VAL A 20 -7.40 -0.90 3.41
CA VAL A 20 -6.53 0.28 3.19
C VAL A 20 -5.85 0.31 1.82
N LEU A 21 -6.22 -0.60 0.91
CA LEU A 21 -5.64 -0.69 -0.43
C LEU A 21 -6.73 -0.50 -1.49
N GLN A 22 -6.40 0.21 -2.57
CA GLN A 22 -7.25 0.40 -3.75
C GLN A 22 -6.43 0.32 -5.05
N LEU A 23 -7.08 0.07 -6.20
CA LEU A 23 -6.41 0.11 -7.50
C LEU A 23 -6.06 1.55 -7.87
N SER A 24 -4.81 1.76 -8.33
CA SER A 24 -4.37 3.04 -8.89
C SER A 24 -5.12 3.36 -10.17
N ALA A 25 -5.31 4.65 -10.46
CA ALA A 25 -5.71 5.10 -11.80
C ALA A 25 -4.57 4.91 -12.83
N ASP A 26 -3.32 4.94 -12.36
CA ASP A 26 -2.14 4.74 -13.19
C ASP A 26 -1.91 3.28 -13.57
N PHE A 27 -1.08 3.08 -14.59
CA PHE A 27 -0.63 1.77 -15.06
C PHE A 27 0.88 1.61 -14.82
N ASN A 28 1.32 0.38 -14.52
CA ASN A 28 2.75 0.03 -14.59
C ASN A 28 3.19 -0.22 -16.04
N LYS A 29 4.48 -0.51 -16.29
CA LYS A 29 5.00 -0.74 -17.66
C LYS A 29 4.37 -1.93 -18.40
N LYS A 30 3.67 -2.81 -17.68
CA LYS A 30 2.98 -3.98 -18.23
C LYS A 30 1.48 -3.72 -18.47
N GLY A 31 0.99 -2.51 -18.19
CA GLY A 31 -0.41 -2.13 -18.40
C GLY A 31 -1.35 -2.57 -17.28
N TYR A 32 -0.85 -2.89 -16.08
CA TYR A 32 -1.70 -3.24 -14.93
C TYR A 32 -1.89 -2.04 -14.00
N HIS A 33 -3.13 -1.85 -13.53
CA HIS A 33 -3.41 -1.05 -12.34
C HIS A 33 -2.82 -1.75 -11.11
N PHE A 34 -2.03 -1.03 -10.34
CA PHE A 34 -1.34 -1.56 -9.15
C PHE A 34 -2.00 -1.04 -7.87
N PRO A 35 -1.89 -1.73 -6.73
CA PRO A 35 -2.48 -1.26 -5.48
C PRO A 35 -1.75 -0.02 -4.95
N TYR A 36 -2.48 0.93 -4.36
CA TYR A 36 -1.95 2.03 -3.54
C TYR A 36 -2.62 2.04 -2.16
N VAL A 37 -1.94 2.62 -1.17
CA VAL A 37 -2.45 2.76 0.20
C VAL A 37 -3.34 4.00 0.28
N THR A 38 -4.59 3.84 0.69
CA THR A 38 -5.55 4.95 0.83
C THR A 38 -5.37 5.70 2.14
N ASP A 39 -5.10 4.96 3.23
CA ASP A 39 -4.90 5.50 4.56
C ASP A 39 -3.96 4.59 5.36
N SER A 40 -2.68 4.99 5.41
CA SER A 40 -1.66 4.22 6.11
C SER A 40 -1.86 4.19 7.62
N SER A 41 -2.63 5.11 8.21
CA SER A 41 -2.88 5.15 9.66
C SER A 41 -3.77 3.99 10.14
N LYS A 42 -4.56 3.41 9.23
CA LYS A 42 -5.45 2.28 9.50
C LYS A 42 -4.82 0.92 9.25
N CYS A 43 -3.61 0.88 8.67
CA CYS A 43 -2.86 -0.35 8.44
C CYS A 43 -2.52 -1.00 9.79
N ALA A 44 -2.79 -2.30 9.92
CA ALA A 44 -2.51 -3.07 11.14
C ALA A 44 -1.15 -3.78 11.10
N ASP A 45 -0.31 -3.50 10.10
CA ASP A 45 0.97 -4.18 9.84
C ASP A 45 0.89 -5.72 9.88
N CYS A 46 -0.22 -6.28 9.40
CA CYS A 46 -0.50 -7.72 9.45
C CYS A 46 0.26 -8.55 8.39
N ARG A 47 0.93 -7.90 7.44
CA ARG A 47 1.67 -8.50 6.32
C ARG A 47 0.89 -9.44 5.38
N PHE A 48 -0.42 -9.62 5.53
CA PHE A 48 -1.21 -10.44 4.59
C PHE A 48 -1.09 -10.04 3.12
N CYS A 49 -0.89 -8.75 2.82
CA CYS A 49 -0.67 -8.34 1.43
C CYS A 49 0.64 -8.91 0.85
N GLU A 50 1.67 -9.15 1.66
CA GLU A 50 2.91 -9.82 1.27
C GLU A 50 2.67 -11.31 1.00
N ASP A 51 2.09 -12.01 1.98
CA ASP A 51 1.86 -13.45 1.91
C ASP A 51 0.95 -13.84 0.74
N LEU A 52 -0.03 -13.00 0.42
CA LEU A 52 -0.98 -13.24 -0.66
C LEU A 52 -0.46 -12.85 -2.04
N CYS A 53 0.66 -12.14 -2.15
CA CYS A 53 1.15 -11.67 -3.44
C CYS A 53 2.00 -12.76 -4.11
N PRO A 54 1.50 -13.47 -5.14
CA PRO A 54 2.26 -14.54 -5.79
C PRO A 54 3.53 -14.03 -6.49
N GLU A 55 3.56 -12.74 -6.80
CA GLU A 55 4.68 -12.09 -7.47
C GLU A 55 5.67 -11.47 -6.48
N PHE A 56 5.36 -11.41 -5.17
CA PHE A 56 6.13 -10.66 -4.16
C PHE A 56 6.34 -9.18 -4.57
N ALA A 57 5.29 -8.54 -5.06
CA ALA A 57 5.31 -7.18 -5.59
C ALA A 57 5.06 -6.09 -4.52
N ILE A 58 4.46 -6.44 -3.40
CA ILE A 58 4.09 -5.52 -2.30
C ILE A 58 4.78 -5.98 -1.01
N TYR A 59 5.14 -5.01 -0.17
CA TYR A 59 5.77 -5.22 1.14
C TYR A 59 5.43 -4.07 2.08
N SER A 60 5.33 -4.37 3.37
CA SER A 60 5.20 -3.40 4.45
C SER A 60 6.58 -2.85 4.79
N VAL A 61 6.60 -1.59 5.22
CA VAL A 61 7.78 -0.94 5.79
C VAL A 61 7.40 -0.39 7.14
N GLU A 62 8.30 -0.48 8.10
CA GLU A 62 8.10 0.16 9.39
C GLU A 62 7.96 1.66 9.18
N LYS A 63 6.98 2.25 9.88
CA LYS A 63 6.73 3.69 9.79
C LYS A 63 7.69 4.38 10.74
N ASP A 64 8.58 5.23 10.22
CA ASP A 64 9.44 6.05 11.06
C ASP A 64 8.59 6.98 11.94
N VAL A 65 8.74 6.85 13.26
CA VAL A 65 7.90 7.55 14.25
C VAL A 65 8.09 9.08 14.17
N ASN A 66 9.19 9.56 13.56
CA ASN A 66 9.45 10.99 13.38
C ASN A 66 8.63 11.66 12.27
N ASP A 67 8.00 10.91 11.34
CA ASP A 67 7.17 11.51 10.29
C ASP A 67 5.90 12.20 10.85
N LYS A 68 5.43 11.76 12.03
CA LYS A 68 4.25 12.35 12.70
C LYS A 68 4.47 13.76 13.24
N LYS A 69 5.71 14.22 13.42
CA LYS A 69 5.97 15.59 13.89
C LYS A 69 5.70 16.61 12.79
N ASN A 70 6.06 16.29 11.55
CA ASN A 70 5.96 17.19 10.41
C ASN A 70 4.51 17.41 9.92
N GLU A 71 3.62 16.42 10.09
CA GLU A 71 2.19 16.56 9.71
C GLU A 71 1.38 17.34 10.75
N ASN A 72 1.68 17.18 12.05
CA ASN A 72 0.98 17.89 13.12
C ASN A 72 1.37 19.37 13.23
N GLU A 73 2.56 19.76 12.77
CA GLU A 73 2.99 21.17 12.72
C GLU A 73 2.35 21.93 11.54
N LYS A 74 2.03 21.25 10.42
CA LYS A 74 1.40 21.86 9.24
C LYS A 74 -0.09 22.19 9.37
N HIS A 75 -0.75 21.80 10.47
CA HIS A 75 -2.18 22.05 10.70
C HIS A 75 -2.44 23.11 11.78
N ARG A 76 -1.40 23.87 12.18
CA ARG A 76 -1.44 24.95 13.19
C ARG A 76 -1.11 26.35 12.62
N GLU A 77 -1.06 26.52 11.30
CA GLU A 77 -0.98 27.83 10.63
C GLU A 77 -2.29 28.17 9.92
#